data_AF-A0A961ARV0-F1
#
_entry.id   AF-A0A961ARV0-F1
#
_cell.length_a   1.000
_cell.length_b   1.000
_cell.length_c   1.000
_cell.angle_alpha   90.00
_cell.angle_beta   90.00
_cell.angle_gamma   90.00
#
_symmetry.space_group_name_H-M   'P 1'
#
loop_
_entity.id
_entity.type
_entity.pdbx_description
1 polymer ?
#
loop_
_entity_poly.entity_id
_entity_poly.type
_entity_poly.pdbx_seq_one_letter_code
_entity_poly.pdbx_strand_id
1 'polypeptide(L)'
;MNPKFLFTLIGALLLVTIGGIFALKKLGPQDEPATAAAGAAQSVTTMSSDPTLPVKDQAPTDTVTNAPKPEMAQPEVSEQDREIWDNQIADLLTDTTIENREAGQKLAAIAANNSAPEEVRIDAIQHALNLIGDEEYLEDMMALAARTDIPEEMQEIIFSDIHNRPEEISVPVAKEIARQKDHPLAQEAQDFVDFFTDDPLTEVGSPEAGK
;
A
#
# COMPACT_ATOMS: atom_id res chain seq x y z
N MET A 1 -14.03 54.32 -19.09
CA MET A 1 -14.22 52.87 -19.27
C MET A 1 -14.95 52.37 -18.03
N ASN A 2 -16.24 52.05 -18.14
CA ASN A 2 -17.11 51.80 -16.98
C ASN A 2 -17.09 50.31 -16.58
N PRO A 3 -16.79 49.96 -15.32
CA PRO A 3 -16.59 48.57 -14.86
C PRO A 3 -17.88 47.74 -14.74
N LYS A 4 -19.05 48.31 -15.09
CA LYS A 4 -20.35 47.63 -14.99
C LYS A 4 -20.71 46.76 -16.20
N PHE A 5 -19.93 46.81 -17.28
CA PHE A 5 -20.20 46.04 -18.50
C PHE A 5 -19.43 44.72 -18.61
N LEU A 6 -18.44 44.47 -17.75
CA LEU A 6 -17.66 43.22 -17.79
C LEU A 6 -18.32 42.06 -17.01
N PHE A 7 -19.19 42.37 -16.04
CA PHE A 7 -19.86 41.37 -15.20
C PHE A 7 -21.09 40.71 -15.84
N THR A 8 -21.64 41.27 -16.93
CA THR A 8 -22.86 40.72 -17.56
C THR A 8 -22.57 39.61 -18.57
N LEU A 9 -21.31 39.41 -18.99
CA LEU A 9 -20.97 38.38 -19.99
C LEU A 9 -20.50 37.05 -19.37
N ILE A 10 -20.10 37.05 -18.09
CA ILE A 10 -19.70 35.83 -17.36
C ILE A 10 -20.93 35.11 -16.76
N GLY A 11 -22.02 35.83 -16.50
CA GLY A 11 -23.27 35.24 -15.98
C GLY A 11 -24.06 34.37 -16.96
N ALA A 12 -23.75 34.41 -18.27
CA ALA A 12 -24.50 33.69 -19.30
C ALA A 12 -23.86 32.37 -19.77
N LEU A 13 -22.62 32.07 -19.38
CA LEU A 13 -21.95 30.81 -19.72
C LEU A 13 -22.17 29.71 -18.65
N LEU A 14 -22.66 30.07 -17.46
CA LEU A 14 -22.89 29.17 -16.32
C LEU A 14 -24.28 28.51 -16.28
N LEU A 15 -25.14 28.73 -17.29
CA LEU A 15 -26.48 28.14 -17.35
C LEU A 15 -26.66 27.02 -18.39
N VAL A 16 -25.64 26.66 -19.17
CA VAL A 16 -25.73 25.61 -20.21
C VAL A 16 -25.07 24.28 -19.80
N THR A 17 -24.25 24.23 -18.75
CA THR A 17 -23.64 22.96 -18.28
C THR A 17 -24.41 22.28 -17.14
N ILE A 18 -25.33 22.96 -16.47
CA ILE A 18 -26.13 22.40 -15.36
C ILE A 18 -27.41 21.66 -15.87
N GLY A 19 -27.79 21.82 -17.14
CA GLY A 19 -28.96 21.14 -17.73
C GLY A 19 -28.71 19.78 -18.40
N GLY A 20 -27.45 19.35 -18.55
CA GLY A 20 -27.07 18.23 -19.42
C GLY A 20 -26.89 16.85 -18.77
N ILE A 21 -26.84 16.75 -17.43
CA ILE A 21 -26.50 15.50 -16.72
C ILE A 21 -27.67 14.94 -15.88
N PHE A 22 -28.89 15.47 -16.03
CA PHE A 22 -30.06 15.00 -15.28
C PHE A 22 -31.09 14.20 -16.11
N ALA A 23 -30.68 13.63 -17.25
CA ALA A 23 -31.56 12.87 -18.16
C ALA A 23 -31.12 11.41 -18.39
N LEU A 24 -30.43 10.77 -17.44
CA LEU A 24 -30.05 9.34 -17.53
C LEU A 24 -30.30 8.54 -16.24
N LYS A 25 -31.32 8.92 -15.47
CA LYS A 25 -31.74 8.20 -14.26
C LYS A 25 -33.25 8.00 -14.18
N LYS A 26 -33.88 7.43 -15.23
CA LYS A 26 -35.27 6.93 -15.10
C LYS A 26 -35.75 5.95 -16.17
N LEU A 27 -35.19 4.74 -16.26
CA LEU A 27 -35.95 3.58 -16.75
C LEU A 27 -35.60 2.36 -15.90
N GLY A 28 -36.58 1.94 -15.09
CA GLY A 28 -36.52 0.72 -14.29
C GLY A 28 -36.74 -0.53 -15.15
N PRO A 29 -36.52 -1.73 -14.58
CA PRO A 29 -36.73 -3.00 -15.27
C PRO A 29 -38.23 -3.25 -15.45
N GLN A 30 -38.65 -3.58 -16.68
CA GLN A 30 -39.97 -4.15 -16.94
C GLN A 30 -39.89 -5.68 -16.89
N ASP A 31 -40.83 -6.24 -16.15
CA ASP A 31 -41.16 -7.66 -16.09
C ASP A 31 -41.82 -8.19 -17.39
N GLU A 32 -41.59 -9.49 -17.61
CA GLU A 32 -42.41 -10.51 -18.30
C GLU A 32 -42.34 -10.70 -19.84
N PRO A 33 -42.66 -11.90 -20.39
CA PRO A 33 -43.11 -13.16 -19.75
C PRO A 33 -42.35 -14.44 -20.18
N ALA A 34 -42.66 -15.51 -19.43
CA ALA A 34 -42.29 -16.89 -19.67
C ALA A 34 -42.74 -17.46 -21.04
N THR A 35 -41.93 -18.37 -21.60
CA THR A 35 -42.42 -19.53 -22.37
C THR A 35 -41.50 -20.71 -22.13
N ALA A 36 -42.11 -21.81 -21.68
CA ALA A 36 -41.50 -23.08 -21.35
C ALA A 36 -41.16 -23.92 -22.60
N ALA A 37 -40.06 -24.67 -22.52
CA ALA A 37 -39.88 -26.01 -23.08
C ALA A 37 -38.55 -26.57 -22.53
N ALA A 38 -38.58 -27.44 -21.52
CA ALA A 38 -38.72 -28.89 -21.64
C ALA A 38 -37.36 -29.62 -21.77
N GLY A 39 -37.00 -30.31 -20.68
CA GLY A 39 -36.42 -31.65 -20.74
C GLY A 39 -34.89 -31.75 -20.83
N ALA A 40 -34.25 -32.08 -19.71
CA ALA A 40 -33.67 -33.42 -19.51
C ALA A 40 -33.04 -33.49 -18.11
N ALA A 41 -33.63 -34.32 -17.25
CA ALA A 41 -32.98 -34.79 -16.04
C ALA A 41 -31.79 -35.68 -16.42
N GLN A 42 -30.64 -35.44 -15.80
CA GLN A 42 -29.68 -36.51 -15.51
C GLN A 42 -29.23 -36.39 -14.06
N SER A 43 -29.53 -37.45 -13.34
CA SER A 43 -29.11 -37.73 -11.98
C SER A 43 -27.64 -38.14 -11.92
N VAL A 44 -27.17 -38.29 -10.68
CA VAL A 44 -26.08 -39.13 -10.17
C VAL A 44 -24.63 -38.71 -10.46
N THR A 45 -23.89 -38.35 -9.41
CA THR A 45 -23.12 -39.32 -8.58
C THR A 45 -22.24 -38.56 -7.59
N THR A 46 -22.49 -38.78 -6.30
CA THR A 46 -21.52 -38.55 -5.21
C THR A 46 -20.41 -39.59 -5.31
N MET A 47 -19.16 -39.18 -5.56
CA MET A 47 -18.00 -40.02 -5.27
C MET A 47 -17.18 -39.36 -4.16
N SER A 48 -17.42 -39.89 -2.96
CA SER A 48 -16.49 -39.92 -1.85
C SER A 48 -15.33 -40.84 -2.26
N SER A 49 -14.09 -40.37 -2.11
CA SER A 49 -12.89 -41.20 -2.10
C SER A 49 -11.82 -40.50 -1.28
N ASP A 50 -11.88 -40.78 0.00
CA ASP A 50 -10.84 -40.65 1.01
C ASP A 50 -9.62 -41.51 0.61
N PRO A 51 -8.41 -40.93 0.44
CA PRO A 51 -7.18 -41.70 0.42
C PRO A 51 -6.57 -41.75 1.82
N THR A 52 -6.87 -42.86 2.53
CA THR A 52 -6.11 -43.31 3.70
C THR A 52 -4.64 -43.51 3.34
N LEU A 53 -3.74 -42.75 3.96
CA LEU A 53 -2.29 -43.00 3.92
C LEU A 53 -1.85 -43.83 5.14
N PRO A 54 -0.90 -44.77 4.96
CA PRO A 54 -0.48 -45.71 5.98
C PRO A 54 0.39 -45.09 7.07
N VAL A 55 0.05 -45.41 8.32
CA VAL A 55 0.83 -45.19 9.54
C VAL A 55 2.17 -45.92 9.44
N LYS A 56 3.27 -45.18 9.64
CA LYS A 56 4.59 -45.74 9.93
C LYS A 56 5.12 -45.15 11.23
N ASP A 57 5.37 -46.06 12.16
CA ASP A 57 5.85 -45.86 13.52
C ASP A 57 7.31 -45.38 13.65
N GLN A 58 7.55 -44.63 14.74
CA GLN A 58 8.80 -44.42 15.54
C GLN A 58 9.86 -43.45 14.97
N ALA A 59 10.54 -42.56 15.72
CA ALA A 59 10.68 -42.15 17.15
C ALA A 59 11.60 -40.87 17.17
N PRO A 60 12.17 -40.37 18.29
CA PRO A 60 11.69 -40.03 19.62
C PRO A 60 11.57 -38.50 19.84
N THR A 61 10.86 -38.11 20.90
CA THR A 61 10.71 -36.73 21.37
C THR A 61 11.98 -36.24 22.07
N ASP A 62 12.82 -35.47 21.37
CA ASP A 62 13.81 -34.62 22.03
C ASP A 62 13.08 -33.41 22.64
N THR A 63 12.98 -33.44 23.97
CA THR A 63 12.51 -32.30 24.74
C THR A 63 13.64 -31.27 24.77
N VAL A 64 13.65 -30.37 23.79
CA VAL A 64 14.48 -29.16 23.89
C VAL A 64 13.84 -28.26 24.93
N THR A 65 14.42 -28.26 26.12
CA THR A 65 14.21 -27.25 27.16
C THR A 65 14.54 -25.88 26.55
N ASN A 66 13.54 -25.20 26.00
CA ASN A 66 13.60 -23.77 25.72
C ASN A 66 13.68 -23.07 27.08
N ALA A 67 14.88 -22.72 27.50
CA ALA A 67 15.07 -21.70 28.52
C ALA A 67 14.41 -20.41 28.02
N PRO A 68 13.59 -19.71 28.83
CA PRO A 68 13.03 -18.44 28.42
C PRO A 68 14.18 -17.47 28.16
N LYS A 69 14.33 -17.06 26.90
CA LYS A 69 15.13 -15.90 26.53
C LYS A 69 14.62 -14.73 27.37
N PRO A 70 15.49 -13.92 28.01
CA PRO A 70 15.02 -12.72 28.68
C PRO A 70 14.45 -11.82 27.59
N GLU A 71 13.13 -11.79 27.52
CA GLU A 71 12.38 -10.78 26.80
C GLU A 71 12.71 -9.47 27.50
N MET A 72 13.62 -8.70 26.88
CA MET A 72 13.88 -7.34 27.29
C MET A 72 12.55 -6.63 27.16
N ALA A 73 11.89 -6.36 28.29
CA ALA A 73 10.65 -5.62 28.33
C ALA A 73 10.84 -4.33 27.53
N GLN A 74 10.18 -4.25 26.37
CA GLN A 74 10.05 -2.99 25.68
C GLN A 74 9.42 -2.00 26.68
N PRO A 75 9.91 -0.76 26.74
CA PRO A 75 9.26 0.25 27.57
C PRO A 75 7.81 0.36 27.11
N GLU A 76 6.87 -0.01 27.97
CA GLU A 76 5.45 0.13 27.69
C GLU A 76 5.15 1.63 27.54
N VAL A 77 4.81 2.03 26.32
CA VAL A 77 4.30 3.38 26.05
C VAL A 77 3.00 3.54 26.81
N SER A 78 2.84 4.65 27.55
CA SER A 78 1.63 4.88 28.31
C SER A 78 0.41 4.99 27.38
N GLU A 79 -0.76 4.54 27.84
CA GLU A 79 -2.01 4.68 27.08
C GLU A 79 -2.29 6.15 26.72
N GLN A 80 -1.92 7.08 27.60
CA GLN A 80 -2.06 8.52 27.36
C GLN A 80 -1.16 9.00 26.22
N ASP A 81 0.07 8.51 26.13
CA ASP A 81 0.98 8.88 25.03
C ASP A 81 0.48 8.30 23.69
N ARG A 82 -0.12 7.10 23.70
CA ARG A 82 -0.76 6.52 22.50
C ARG A 82 -1.95 7.36 22.03
N GLU A 83 -2.83 7.75 22.96
CA GLU A 83 -4.00 8.58 22.65
C GLU A 83 -3.62 9.93 22.00
N ILE A 84 -2.48 10.52 22.39
CA ILE A 84 -1.98 11.75 21.76
C ILE A 84 -1.66 11.52 20.28
N TRP A 85 -0.98 10.41 19.96
CA TRP A 85 -0.65 10.08 18.57
C TRP A 85 -1.89 9.74 17.74
N ASP A 86 -2.81 8.94 18.28
CA ASP A 86 -4.03 8.55 17.59
C ASP A 86 -4.89 9.77 17.26
N ASN A 87 -5.02 10.71 18.19
CA ASN A 87 -5.70 11.98 17.94
C ASN A 87 -4.98 12.81 16.88
N GLN A 88 -3.64 12.83 16.87
CA GLN A 88 -2.87 13.55 15.85
C GLN A 88 -3.11 12.97 14.44
N ILE A 89 -3.13 11.64 14.30
CA ILE A 89 -3.45 10.99 13.02
C ILE A 89 -4.90 11.30 12.63
N ALA A 90 -5.85 11.15 13.56
CA ALA A 90 -7.26 11.44 13.30
C ALA A 90 -7.52 12.89 12.88
N ASP A 91 -6.86 13.85 13.52
CA ASP A 91 -6.95 15.27 13.16
C ASP A 91 -6.44 15.50 11.73
N LEU A 92 -5.30 14.92 11.34
CA LEU A 92 -4.77 15.01 9.97
C LEU A 92 -5.70 14.39 8.93
N LEU A 93 -6.43 13.32 9.28
CA LEU A 93 -7.34 12.65 8.35
C LEU A 93 -8.71 13.33 8.24
N THR A 94 -9.10 14.13 9.23
CA THR A 94 -10.43 14.75 9.29
C THR A 94 -10.42 16.26 9.02
N ASP A 95 -9.26 16.90 9.06
CA ASP A 95 -9.12 18.32 8.74
C ASP A 95 -9.31 18.59 7.24
N THR A 96 -10.50 19.05 6.86
CA THR A 96 -10.83 19.39 5.46
C THR A 96 -10.17 20.68 4.96
N THR A 97 -9.35 21.34 5.79
CA THR A 97 -8.65 22.59 5.43
C THR A 97 -7.21 22.34 4.96
N ILE A 98 -6.68 21.13 5.15
CA ILE A 98 -5.38 20.71 4.62
C ILE A 98 -5.57 19.88 3.35
N GLU A 99 -4.68 20.05 2.38
CA GLU A 99 -4.67 19.26 1.16
C GLU A 99 -4.15 17.85 1.42
N ASN A 100 -4.61 16.86 0.65
CA ASN A 100 -4.23 15.45 0.84
C ASN A 100 -2.71 15.25 0.85
N ARG A 101 -1.98 15.88 -0.07
CA ARG A 101 -0.51 15.80 -0.11
C ARG A 101 0.12 16.29 1.20
N GLU A 102 -0.34 17.42 1.73
CA GLU A 102 0.19 17.97 2.98
C GLU A 102 -0.13 17.07 4.18
N ALA A 103 -1.35 16.50 4.24
CA ALA A 103 -1.71 15.51 5.24
C ALA A 103 -0.82 14.27 5.16
N GLY A 104 -0.62 13.75 3.94
CA GLY A 104 0.25 12.61 3.66
C GLY A 104 1.70 12.84 4.08
N GLN A 105 2.27 14.02 3.79
CA GLN A 105 3.62 14.40 4.23
C GLN A 105 3.74 14.43 5.76
N LYS A 106 2.73 14.96 6.47
CA LYS A 106 2.72 14.99 7.94
C LYS A 106 2.61 13.57 8.53
N LEU A 107 1.81 12.70 7.92
CA LEU A 107 1.69 11.30 8.32
C LEU A 107 2.99 10.51 8.05
N ALA A 108 3.63 10.72 6.91
CA ALA A 108 4.96 10.16 6.62
C ALA A 108 6.01 10.63 7.64
N ALA A 109 5.92 11.88 8.11
CA ALA A 109 6.79 12.40 9.17
C ALA A 109 6.53 11.72 10.53
N ILE A 110 5.27 11.38 10.86
CA ILE A 110 4.94 10.57 12.05
C ILE A 110 5.54 9.16 11.89
N ALA A 111 5.34 8.51 10.75
CA ALA A 111 5.91 7.19 10.47
C ALA A 111 7.45 7.17 10.58
N ALA A 112 8.11 8.25 10.16
CA ALA A 112 9.55 8.42 10.25
C ALA A 112 10.08 8.69 11.67
N ASN A 113 9.22 9.00 12.64
CA ASN A 113 9.60 9.42 13.98
C ASN A 113 9.79 8.23 14.94
N ASN A 114 11.04 7.95 15.31
CA ASN A 114 11.38 6.85 16.23
C ASN A 114 10.88 7.05 17.68
N SER A 115 10.33 8.21 18.03
CA SER A 115 9.69 8.45 19.32
C SER A 115 8.23 8.00 19.33
N ALA A 116 7.61 7.83 18.16
CA ALA A 116 6.27 7.30 18.05
C ALA A 116 6.30 5.77 18.24
N PRO A 117 5.28 5.17 18.90
CA PRO A 117 5.14 3.73 18.99
C PRO A 117 5.14 3.07 17.61
N GLU A 118 5.65 1.85 17.51
CA GLU A 118 5.71 1.13 16.24
C GLU A 118 4.35 1.02 15.53
N GLU A 119 3.31 0.63 16.27
CA GLU A 119 1.93 0.54 15.77
C GLU A 119 1.42 1.88 15.20
N VAL A 120 1.69 2.99 15.89
CA VAL A 120 1.34 4.35 15.44
C VAL A 120 2.06 4.68 14.13
N ARG A 121 3.33 4.32 14.03
CA ARG A 121 4.13 4.58 12.83
C ARG A 121 3.64 3.75 11.64
N ILE A 122 3.24 2.51 11.89
CA ILE A 122 2.65 1.61 10.88
C ILE A 122 1.32 2.18 10.38
N ASP A 123 0.44 2.60 11.29
CA ASP A 123 -0.85 3.22 10.92
C ASP A 123 -0.64 4.51 10.10
N ALA A 124 0.27 5.37 10.56
CA ALA A 124 0.60 6.61 9.86
C ALA A 124 1.13 6.37 8.44
N ILE A 125 1.99 5.36 8.22
CA ILE A 125 2.51 5.08 6.88
C ILE A 125 1.41 4.59 5.94
N GLN A 126 0.50 3.74 6.41
CA GLN A 126 -0.60 3.21 5.60
C GLN A 126 -1.50 4.35 5.13
N HIS A 127 -1.78 5.31 6.01
CA HIS A 127 -2.53 6.51 5.64
C HIS A 127 -1.75 7.44 4.69
N ALA A 128 -0.45 7.64 4.92
CA ALA A 128 0.38 8.48 4.05
C ALA A 128 0.41 7.98 2.60
N LEU A 129 0.59 6.67 2.40
CA LEU A 129 0.66 6.04 1.08
C LEU A 129 -0.64 6.19 0.27
N ASN A 130 -1.79 6.21 0.96
CA ASN A 130 -3.10 6.44 0.33
C ASN A 130 -3.36 7.90 -0.06
N LEU A 131 -2.66 8.85 0.57
CA LEU A 131 -2.87 10.29 0.36
C LEU A 131 -1.84 10.90 -0.60
N ILE A 132 -0.64 10.33 -0.66
CA ILE A 132 0.42 10.79 -1.56
C ILE A 132 0.18 10.20 -2.96
N GLY A 133 -0.11 11.10 -3.90
CA GLY A 133 -0.32 10.79 -5.30
C GLY A 133 0.96 10.37 -6.00
N ASP A 134 0.79 9.84 -7.21
CA ASP A 134 1.90 9.37 -8.04
C ASP A 134 2.82 10.53 -8.47
N GLU A 135 2.26 11.71 -8.73
CA GLU A 135 3.01 12.89 -9.13
C GLU A 135 4.05 13.33 -8.09
N GLU A 136 3.79 13.08 -6.82
CA GLU A 136 4.63 13.55 -5.71
C GLU A 136 5.34 12.43 -4.95
N TYR A 137 5.05 11.17 -5.28
CA TYR A 137 5.58 10.01 -4.56
C TYR A 137 7.11 9.99 -4.47
N LEU A 138 7.79 10.27 -5.58
CA LEU A 138 9.26 10.27 -5.60
C LEU A 138 9.86 11.34 -4.70
N GLU A 139 9.21 12.51 -4.60
CA GLU A 139 9.66 13.62 -3.75
C GLU A 139 9.40 13.31 -2.27
N ASP A 140 8.22 12.78 -1.96
CA ASP A 140 7.72 12.71 -0.59
C ASP A 140 8.05 11.36 0.10
N MET A 141 8.20 10.26 -0.66
CA MET A 141 8.31 8.90 -0.10
C MET A 141 9.65 8.21 -0.34
N MET A 142 10.41 8.57 -1.38
CA MET A 142 11.64 7.84 -1.76
C MET A 142 12.66 7.76 -0.61
N ALA A 143 12.86 8.86 0.11
CA ALA A 143 13.81 8.90 1.21
C ALA A 143 13.40 7.97 2.37
N LEU A 144 12.10 7.88 2.67
CA LEU A 144 11.59 6.98 3.71
C LEU A 144 11.66 5.52 3.26
N ALA A 145 11.34 5.24 1.99
CA ALA A 145 11.39 3.90 1.42
C ALA A 145 12.79 3.28 1.44
N ALA A 146 13.85 4.10 1.33
CA ALA A 146 15.23 3.62 1.35
C ALA A 146 15.84 3.50 2.76
N ARG A 147 15.09 3.79 3.84
CA ARG A 147 15.61 3.73 5.21
C ARG A 147 15.74 2.28 5.68
N THR A 148 16.87 1.97 6.31
CA THR A 148 17.15 0.65 6.90
C THR A 148 16.83 0.59 8.40
N ASP A 149 16.51 1.74 9.02
CA ASP A 149 16.26 1.89 10.46
C ASP A 149 14.77 2.02 10.84
N ILE A 150 13.87 1.63 9.92
CA ILE A 150 12.42 1.59 10.16
C ILE A 150 11.95 0.14 10.40
N PRO A 151 10.79 -0.08 11.07
CA PRO A 151 10.25 -1.40 11.32
C PRO A 151 10.13 -2.23 10.05
N GLU A 152 10.42 -3.52 10.13
CA GLU A 152 10.39 -4.43 8.97
C GLU A 152 9.01 -4.42 8.29
N GLU A 153 7.93 -4.50 9.07
CA GLU A 153 6.55 -4.39 8.56
C GLU A 153 6.30 -3.09 7.79
N MET A 154 6.91 -1.98 8.21
CA MET A 154 6.80 -0.71 7.49
C MET A 154 7.51 -0.76 6.13
N GLN A 155 8.67 -1.41 6.06
CA GLN A 155 9.39 -1.59 4.80
C GLN A 155 8.56 -2.43 3.83
N GLU A 156 7.96 -3.52 4.32
CA GLU A 156 7.08 -4.39 3.53
C GLU A 156 5.84 -3.65 3.03
N ILE A 157 5.21 -2.82 3.88
CA ILE A 157 4.06 -1.99 3.48
C ILE A 157 4.44 -1.03 2.36
N ILE A 158 5.54 -0.30 2.51
CA ILE A 158 6.02 0.66 1.50
C ILE A 158 6.38 -0.09 0.20
N PHE A 159 7.06 -1.22 0.30
CA PHE A 159 7.48 -2.00 -0.86
C PHE A 159 6.29 -2.63 -1.60
N SER A 160 5.30 -3.13 -0.87
CA SER A 160 4.04 -3.58 -1.45
C SER A 160 3.29 -2.45 -2.15
N ASP A 161 3.32 -1.24 -1.63
CA ASP A 161 2.70 -0.07 -2.28
C ASP A 161 3.44 0.29 -3.58
N ILE A 162 4.77 0.29 -3.56
CA ILE A 162 5.63 0.51 -4.74
C ILE A 162 5.24 -0.43 -5.90
N HIS A 163 4.96 -1.71 -5.64
CA HIS A 163 4.54 -2.67 -6.67
C HIS A 163 3.21 -2.31 -7.36
N ASN A 164 2.37 -1.49 -6.72
CA ASN A 164 1.08 -1.08 -7.27
C ASN A 164 1.15 0.28 -7.99
N ARG A 165 2.34 0.87 -8.12
CA ARG A 165 2.54 2.18 -8.77
C ARG A 165 3.08 2.06 -10.21
N PRO A 166 2.89 3.10 -11.05
CA PRO A 166 3.48 3.16 -12.38
C PRO A 166 4.99 2.92 -12.38
N GLU A 167 5.51 2.33 -13.48
CA GLU A 167 6.92 1.97 -13.63
C GLU A 167 7.86 3.17 -13.50
N GLU A 168 7.41 4.36 -13.90
CA GLU A 168 8.14 5.63 -13.77
C GLU A 168 8.41 6.00 -12.31
N ILE A 169 7.69 5.40 -11.37
CA ILE A 169 7.84 5.59 -9.93
C ILE A 169 8.44 4.36 -9.28
N SER A 170 7.88 3.18 -9.56
CA SER A 170 8.22 1.96 -8.85
C SER A 170 9.66 1.52 -9.09
N VAL A 171 10.14 1.60 -10.34
CA VAL A 171 11.51 1.20 -10.70
C VAL A 171 12.56 2.13 -10.09
N PRO A 172 12.44 3.47 -10.16
CA PRO A 172 13.39 4.36 -9.47
C PRO A 172 13.45 4.14 -7.95
N VAL A 173 12.31 3.89 -7.29
CA VAL A 173 12.31 3.68 -5.83
C VAL A 173 12.90 2.32 -5.48
N ALA A 174 12.52 1.25 -6.18
CA ALA A 174 13.13 -0.07 -5.99
C ALA A 174 14.65 -0.04 -6.24
N LYS A 175 15.11 0.70 -7.24
CA LYS A 175 16.53 0.92 -7.49
C LYS A 175 17.24 1.63 -6.33
N GLU A 176 16.57 2.56 -5.67
CA GLU A 176 17.13 3.22 -4.50
C GLU A 176 17.22 2.29 -3.30
N ILE A 177 16.21 1.44 -3.08
CA ILE A 177 16.22 0.38 -2.06
C ILE A 177 17.36 -0.63 -2.34
N ALA A 178 17.48 -1.11 -3.58
CA ALA A 178 18.48 -2.09 -3.97
C ALA A 178 19.93 -1.61 -3.78
N ARG A 179 20.17 -0.30 -3.82
CA ARG A 179 21.50 0.30 -3.56
C ARG A 179 21.91 0.21 -2.09
N GLN A 180 20.95 0.12 -1.17
CA GLN A 180 21.20 0.03 0.25
C GLN A 180 21.52 -1.42 0.63
N LYS A 181 22.81 -1.77 0.70
CA LYS A 181 23.27 -3.16 0.91
C LYS A 181 22.79 -3.79 2.22
N ASP A 182 22.46 -2.97 3.20
CA ASP A 182 21.95 -3.35 4.52
C ASP A 182 20.41 -3.31 4.61
N HIS A 183 19.72 -2.93 3.53
CA HIS A 183 18.25 -2.90 3.51
C HIS A 183 17.70 -4.34 3.44
N PRO A 184 16.78 -4.73 4.34
CA PRO A 184 16.18 -6.06 4.35
C PRO A 184 15.61 -6.50 3.00
N LEU A 185 14.98 -5.57 2.27
CA LEU A 185 14.40 -5.80 0.94
C LEU A 185 15.35 -5.51 -0.24
N ALA A 186 16.66 -5.33 -0.03
CA ALA A 186 17.59 -4.95 -1.09
C ALA A 186 17.62 -5.96 -2.26
N GLN A 187 17.64 -7.26 -1.95
CA GLN A 187 17.64 -8.31 -2.97
C GLN A 187 16.30 -8.37 -3.72
N GLU A 188 15.18 -8.26 -3.01
CA GLU A 188 13.86 -8.28 -3.65
C GLU A 188 13.66 -7.06 -4.56
N ALA A 189 14.11 -5.89 -4.11
CA ALA A 189 14.11 -4.68 -4.92
C ALA A 189 15.03 -4.80 -6.14
N GLN A 190 16.17 -5.48 -6.02
CA GLN A 190 17.05 -5.79 -7.15
C GLN A 190 16.34 -6.69 -8.17
N ASP A 191 15.73 -7.77 -7.71
CA ASP A 191 15.00 -8.71 -8.58
C ASP A 191 13.83 -8.01 -9.29
N PHE A 192 13.14 -7.10 -8.60
CA PHE A 192 12.10 -6.25 -9.19
C PHE A 192 12.66 -5.34 -10.28
N VAL A 193 13.78 -4.65 -10.03
CA VAL A 193 14.42 -3.81 -11.04
C VAL A 193 14.85 -4.64 -12.25
N ASP A 194 15.48 -5.79 -12.05
CA ASP A 194 15.94 -6.68 -13.12
C ASP A 194 14.79 -7.25 -13.97
N PHE A 195 13.59 -7.34 -13.41
CA PHE A 195 12.39 -7.71 -14.18
C PHE A 195 11.98 -6.62 -15.18
N PHE A 196 12.11 -5.34 -14.82
CA PHE A 196 11.74 -4.19 -15.67
C PHE A 196 12.88 -3.67 -16.53
N THR A 197 14.11 -3.88 -16.10
CA THR A 197 15.31 -3.49 -16.84
C THR A 197 16.06 -4.75 -17.21
N ASP A 198 16.24 -5.00 -18.52
CA ASP A 198 17.16 -6.04 -19.03
C ASP A 198 18.66 -5.79 -18.63
N ASP A 199 18.90 -4.97 -17.61
CA ASP A 199 20.18 -4.47 -17.10
C ASP A 199 20.30 -4.85 -15.62
N PRO A 200 20.96 -5.98 -15.30
CA PRO A 200 21.24 -6.31 -13.91
C PRO A 200 22.12 -5.21 -13.31
N LEU A 201 21.76 -4.63 -12.16
CA LEU A 201 22.55 -3.55 -11.51
C LEU A 201 23.97 -4.00 -11.09
N THR A 202 24.36 -5.23 -11.39
CA THR A 202 25.65 -5.85 -11.16
C THR A 202 26.64 -5.68 -12.34
N GLU A 203 27.06 -4.46 -12.63
CA GLU A 203 28.35 -4.22 -13.33
C GLU A 203 29.19 -3.11 -12.67
N VAL A 204 28.98 -2.83 -11.39
CA VAL A 204 29.89 -1.95 -10.62
C VAL A 204 30.97 -2.79 -9.95
N GLY A 205 32.02 -3.09 -10.71
CA GLY A 205 33.38 -3.28 -10.19
C GLY A 205 33.78 -4.69 -9.74
N SER A 206 34.04 -5.58 -10.70
CA SER A 206 35.16 -6.50 -10.51
C SER A 206 36.45 -5.74 -10.83
N PRO A 207 37.40 -5.56 -9.89
CA PRO A 207 38.72 -5.10 -10.26
C PRO A 207 39.32 -6.13 -11.21
N GLU A 208 39.63 -5.71 -12.43
CA GLU A 208 40.50 -6.48 -13.32
C GLU A 208 41.79 -6.80 -12.55
N ALA A 209 41.91 -8.06 -12.12
CA ALA A 209 43.18 -8.65 -11.76
C ALA A 209 43.95 -8.94 -13.06
N GLY A 210 44.43 -7.87 -13.70
CA GLY A 210 45.23 -7.90 -14.91
C GLY A 210 46.72 -7.75 -14.60
N LYS A 211 47.37 -8.92 -14.45
CA LYS A 211 48.80 -9.29 -14.59
C LYS A 211 49.88 -8.20 -14.62
#